data_AF-A0A2T7CLA7-F1
#
_entry.id   AF-A0A2T7CLA7-F1
#
_cell.length_a   1.000
_cell.length_b   1.000
_cell.length_c   1.000
_cell.angle_alpha   90.00
_cell.angle_beta   90.00
_cell.angle_gamma   90.00
#
_symmetry.space_group_name_H-M   'P 1'
#
loop_
_entity.id
_entity.type
_entity.pdbx_description
1 polymer ?
#
loop_
_entity_poly.entity_id
_entity_poly.type
_entity_poly.pdbx_seq_one_letter_code
_entity_poly.pdbx_strand_id
1 'polypeptide(L)'
;MLPPGKVAVFLLFVCIMACPDEVISKNPICTRKQREKILEVCDYFIQPGYPIRLVSWDSSCCAAVREVRDRDMECIIIQLTKQEMMKYSVEKIRALHRLCELPPPPPNHQVIGTCTMQQKETVLDNCKKFIKHGNQRPKPIPIMGQPCCNAVSKVPKKGTKIDMQCIVNLLTDDEKKHNDVSKILNLPNHC
;
A
#
# COMPACT_ATOMS: atom_id res chain seq x y z
N MET A 1 61.03 38.15 5.72
CA MET A 1 60.86 36.69 5.79
C MET A 1 60.12 36.38 7.09
N LEU A 2 58.82 36.08 7.03
CA LEU A 2 58.02 35.77 8.22
C LEU A 2 58.31 34.35 8.72
N PRO A 3 58.43 34.11 10.05
CA PRO A 3 58.77 32.81 10.58
C PRO A 3 57.65 31.76 10.34
N PRO A 4 58.01 30.50 10.06
CA PRO A 4 57.09 29.45 9.60
C PRO A 4 55.97 29.09 10.59
N GLY A 5 56.15 29.39 11.89
CA GLY A 5 55.13 29.13 12.91
C GLY A 5 53.90 30.04 12.85
N LYS A 6 53.98 31.23 12.22
CA LYS A 6 52.85 32.16 12.13
C LYS A 6 51.89 31.82 10.99
N VAL A 7 52.37 31.20 9.92
CA VAL A 7 51.55 30.86 8.74
C VAL A 7 50.57 29.73 9.04
N ALA A 8 51.00 28.72 9.81
CA ALA A 8 50.13 27.62 10.23
C ALA A 8 48.98 28.09 11.16
N VAL A 9 49.26 29.05 12.05
CA VAL A 9 48.25 29.63 12.96
C VAL A 9 47.22 30.46 12.18
N PHE A 10 47.66 31.27 11.20
CA PHE A 10 46.73 32.03 10.36
C PHE A 10 45.84 31.13 9.49
N LEU A 11 46.35 30.03 8.96
CA LEU A 11 45.55 29.05 8.22
C LEU A 11 44.48 28.36 9.09
N LEU A 12 44.79 28.05 10.36
CA LEU A 12 43.82 27.48 11.30
C LEU A 12 42.69 28.48 11.63
N PHE A 13 43.00 29.76 11.81
CA PHE A 13 41.98 30.78 12.08
C PHE A 13 41.07 31.06 10.87
N VAL A 14 41.58 30.96 9.64
CA VAL A 14 40.76 31.16 8.42
C VAL A 14 39.81 29.99 8.19
N CYS A 15 40.18 28.74 8.53
CA CYS A 15 39.27 27.59 8.42
C CYS A 15 38.10 27.63 9.40
N ILE A 16 38.27 28.21 10.59
CA ILE A 16 37.18 28.31 11.59
C ILE A 16 36.14 29.36 11.16
N MET A 17 36.54 30.41 10.44
CA MET A 17 35.64 31.48 9.98
C MET A 17 35.03 31.20 8.59
N ALA A 18 35.62 30.27 7.82
CA ALA A 18 35.15 29.88 6.49
C ALA A 18 34.22 28.66 6.50
N CYS A 19 34.19 27.91 7.60
CA CYS A 19 33.11 26.99 7.90
C CYS A 19 32.13 27.74 8.81
N PRO A 20 31.08 28.42 8.31
CA PRO A 20 29.89 28.48 9.13
C PRO A 20 29.59 27.01 9.44
N ASP A 21 29.76 26.61 10.70
CA ASP A 21 29.01 25.47 11.18
C ASP A 21 27.59 25.73 10.67
N GLU A 22 27.14 24.90 9.73
CA GLU A 22 25.72 24.67 9.60
C GLU A 22 25.34 24.10 10.97
N VAL A 23 25.12 25.01 11.92
CA VAL A 23 24.12 24.83 12.94
C VAL A 23 22.93 24.45 12.10
N ILE A 24 22.70 23.15 11.99
CA ILE A 24 21.48 22.57 11.47
C ILE A 24 20.45 23.11 12.44
N SER A 25 20.00 24.34 12.16
CA SER A 25 18.70 24.82 12.52
C SER A 25 17.83 23.69 12.04
N LYS A 26 17.30 22.91 12.99
CA LYS A 26 16.23 21.96 12.75
C LYS A 26 15.05 22.79 12.25
N ASN A 27 15.14 23.25 11.02
CA ASN A 27 14.07 23.92 10.31
C ASN A 27 12.91 22.93 10.38
N PRO A 28 11.74 23.35 10.87
CA PRO A 28 10.63 22.43 11.02
C PRO A 28 10.38 21.78 9.66
N ILE A 29 10.28 20.46 9.69
CA ILE A 29 10.13 19.60 8.51
C ILE A 29 8.90 19.99 7.66
N CYS A 30 7.98 20.78 8.24
CA CYS A 30 6.84 21.40 7.56
C CYS A 30 6.87 22.94 7.57
N THR A 31 6.33 23.50 6.48
CA THR A 31 6.07 24.92 6.25
C THR A 31 4.84 25.40 7.02
N ARG A 32 4.77 26.72 7.26
CA ARG A 32 3.58 27.38 7.83
C ARG A 32 2.30 27.09 7.03
N LYS A 33 2.39 27.04 5.70
CA LYS A 33 1.25 26.73 4.82
C LYS A 33 0.74 25.31 5.03
N GLN A 34 1.63 24.32 5.17
CA GLN A 34 1.24 22.94 5.48
C GLN A 34 0.57 22.84 6.84
N ARG A 35 1.10 23.56 7.84
CA ARG A 35 0.51 23.65 9.19
C ARG A 35 -0.91 24.21 9.16
N GLU A 36 -1.08 25.39 8.57
CA GLU A 36 -2.40 26.05 8.48
C GLU A 36 -3.41 25.14 7.76
N LYS A 37 -3.01 24.54 6.63
CA LYS A 37 -3.85 23.60 5.88
C LYS A 37 -4.25 22.36 6.69
N ILE A 38 -3.33 21.78 7.47
CA ILE A 38 -3.65 20.63 8.33
C ILE A 38 -4.63 21.02 9.42
N LEU A 39 -4.39 22.12 10.13
CA LEU A 39 -5.28 22.54 11.22
C LEU A 39 -6.67 22.92 10.73
N GLU A 40 -6.77 23.48 9.53
CA GLU A 40 -8.05 23.81 8.89
C GLU A 40 -8.79 22.55 8.41
N VAL A 41 -8.16 21.75 7.55
CA VAL A 41 -8.83 20.65 6.86
C VAL A 41 -9.06 19.44 7.78
N CYS A 42 -8.18 19.23 8.75
CA CYS A 42 -8.30 18.13 9.71
C CYS A 42 -9.01 18.54 11.01
N ASP A 43 -9.49 19.79 11.15
CA ASP A 43 -10.12 20.34 12.36
C ASP A 43 -11.17 19.39 12.94
N TYR A 44 -11.99 18.80 12.07
CA TYR A 44 -13.04 17.86 12.45
C TYR A 44 -12.53 16.65 13.22
N PHE A 45 -11.30 16.18 12.97
CA PHE A 45 -10.71 15.02 13.61
C PHE A 45 -9.92 15.40 14.85
N ILE A 46 -9.10 16.45 14.78
CA ILE A 46 -8.07 16.78 15.79
C ILE A 46 -8.62 17.46 17.05
N GLN A 47 -9.88 17.89 17.07
CA GLN A 47 -10.52 18.39 18.30
C GLN A 47 -10.62 17.30 19.39
N PRO A 48 -10.49 17.64 20.68
CA PRO A 48 -10.66 16.69 21.79
C PRO A 48 -12.12 16.21 21.91
N GLY A 49 -12.32 15.07 22.59
CA GLY A 49 -13.64 14.57 22.94
C GLY A 49 -14.31 13.67 21.90
N TYR A 50 -15.58 13.37 22.18
CA TYR A 50 -16.47 12.51 21.40
C TYR A 50 -17.30 13.31 20.36
N PRO A 51 -17.72 12.69 19.25
CA PRO A 51 -17.48 11.29 18.87
C PRO A 51 -16.03 11.05 18.41
N ILE A 52 -15.54 9.82 18.57
CA ILE A 52 -14.29 9.38 17.94
C ILE A 52 -14.56 9.37 16.43
N ARG A 53 -14.07 10.39 15.74
CA ARG A 53 -14.19 10.50 14.28
C ARG A 53 -13.07 9.70 13.63
N LEU A 54 -13.40 8.99 12.56
CA LEU A 54 -12.42 8.31 11.73
C LEU A 54 -12.02 9.23 10.58
N VAL A 55 -10.73 9.28 10.28
CA VAL A 55 -10.22 9.95 9.07
C VAL A 55 -10.17 8.90 7.95
N SER A 56 -10.79 9.21 6.81
CA SER A 56 -10.68 8.37 5.63
C SER A 56 -9.34 8.62 4.94
N TRP A 57 -8.70 7.56 4.44
CA TRP A 57 -7.39 7.65 3.79
C TRP A 57 -7.43 8.49 2.50
N ASP A 58 -8.57 8.56 1.81
CA ASP A 58 -8.79 9.37 0.60
C ASP A 58 -9.27 10.80 0.89
N SER A 59 -9.41 11.17 2.16
CA SER A 59 -9.89 12.51 2.55
C SER A 59 -8.89 13.62 2.21
N SER A 60 -9.41 14.84 2.08
CA SER A 60 -8.61 16.06 1.95
C SER A 60 -7.64 16.25 3.12
N CYS A 61 -8.03 15.82 4.33
CA CYS A 61 -7.14 15.84 5.49
C CYS A 61 -5.91 14.94 5.26
N CYS A 62 -6.11 13.69 4.82
CA CYS A 62 -4.98 12.81 4.54
C CYS A 62 -4.16 13.23 3.32
N ALA A 63 -4.78 13.88 2.32
CA ALA A 63 -4.03 14.50 1.24
C ALA A 63 -3.07 15.58 1.79
N ALA A 64 -3.53 16.46 2.69
CA ALA A 64 -2.70 17.48 3.32
C ALA A 64 -1.59 16.87 4.21
N VAL A 65 -1.90 15.82 4.96
CA VAL A 65 -0.91 15.11 5.80
C VAL A 65 0.20 14.50 4.95
N ARG A 66 -0.12 13.94 3.77
CA ARG A 66 0.87 13.36 2.85
C ARG A 66 1.76 14.40 2.16
N GLU A 67 1.37 15.67 2.14
CA GLU A 67 2.22 16.76 1.67
C GLU A 67 3.34 17.08 2.67
N VAL A 68 3.20 16.71 3.95
CA VAL A 68 4.27 16.85 4.95
C VAL A 68 5.29 15.72 4.75
N ARG A 69 6.57 16.06 4.73
CA ARG A 69 7.67 15.10 4.57
C ARG A 69 7.57 14.03 5.67
N ASP A 70 7.61 12.77 5.25
CA ASP A 70 7.46 11.58 6.09
C ASP A 70 6.18 11.55 6.95
N ARG A 71 5.20 12.41 6.64
CA ARG A 71 4.02 12.66 7.47
C ARG A 71 4.40 12.96 8.93
N ASP A 72 5.55 13.59 9.15
CA ASP A 72 6.00 13.92 10.50
C ASP A 72 5.10 15.01 11.10
N MET A 73 4.16 14.58 11.93
CA MET A 73 3.21 15.48 12.58
C MET A 73 3.81 16.21 13.79
N GLU A 74 4.99 15.80 14.27
CA GLU A 74 5.65 16.49 15.38
C GLU A 74 6.03 17.92 14.98
N CYS A 75 6.39 18.14 13.70
CA CYS A 75 6.67 19.47 13.18
C CYS A 75 5.45 20.42 13.25
N ILE A 76 4.22 19.89 13.25
CA ILE A 76 2.98 20.66 13.41
C ILE A 76 2.76 20.96 14.89
N ILE A 77 2.96 19.95 15.75
CA ILE A 77 2.77 20.02 17.20
C ILE A 77 3.67 21.09 17.82
N ILE A 78 4.96 21.12 17.47
CA ILE A 78 5.92 22.10 18.01
C ILE A 78 5.58 23.55 17.60
N GLN A 79 4.79 23.75 16.55
CA GLN A 79 4.37 25.06 16.05
C GLN A 79 2.99 25.46 16.59
N LEU A 80 2.33 24.67 17.44
CA LEU A 80 1.04 25.05 18.04
C LEU A 80 1.22 26.20 19.04
N THR A 81 0.33 27.17 18.97
CA THR A 81 0.21 28.20 20.00
C THR A 81 -0.46 27.62 21.25
N LYS A 82 -0.32 28.31 22.38
CA LYS A 82 -1.01 27.92 23.63
C LYS A 82 -2.52 27.79 23.46
N GLN A 83 -3.14 28.65 22.64
CA GLN A 83 -4.58 28.58 22.37
C GLN A 83 -4.95 27.33 21.55
N GLU A 84 -4.17 27.01 20.52
CA GLU A 84 -4.39 25.81 19.72
C GLU A 84 -4.14 24.52 20.50
N MET A 85 -3.18 24.50 21.44
CA MET A 85 -2.98 23.37 22.35
C MET A 85 -4.18 23.12 23.28
N MET A 86 -5.03 24.13 23.53
CA MET A 86 -6.29 23.93 24.24
C MET A 86 -7.43 23.49 23.31
N LYS A 87 -7.38 23.89 22.03
CA LYS A 87 -8.39 23.55 21.02
C LYS A 87 -8.21 22.14 20.45
N TYR A 88 -6.98 21.67 20.34
CA TYR A 88 -6.62 20.45 19.60
C TYR A 88 -5.96 19.41 20.49
N SER A 89 -6.27 18.14 20.24
CA SER A 89 -5.59 17.01 20.86
C SER A 89 -4.28 16.73 20.14
N VAL A 90 -3.18 16.86 20.88
CA VAL A 90 -1.82 16.52 20.41
C VAL A 90 -1.75 15.05 19.99
N GLU A 91 -2.44 14.16 20.72
CA GLU A 91 -2.50 12.73 20.43
C GLU A 91 -3.19 12.46 19.10
N LYS A 92 -4.30 13.15 18.81
CA LYS A 92 -5.01 13.01 17.53
C LYS A 92 -4.18 13.59 16.37
N ILE A 93 -3.54 14.74 16.56
CA ILE A 93 -2.60 15.28 15.54
C ILE A 93 -1.50 14.25 15.25
N ARG A 94 -0.88 13.67 16.27
CA ARG A 94 0.15 12.64 16.11
C ARG A 94 -0.36 11.37 15.41
N ALA A 95 -1.61 10.98 15.67
CA ALA A 95 -2.21 9.80 15.05
C ALA A 95 -2.37 9.91 13.53
N LEU A 96 -2.47 11.14 12.98
CA LEU A 96 -2.56 11.36 11.53
C LEU A 96 -1.40 10.74 10.75
N HIS A 97 -0.19 10.67 11.34
CA HIS A 97 0.97 10.01 10.72
C HIS A 97 0.65 8.57 10.27
N ARG A 98 0.00 7.80 11.14
CA ARG A 98 -0.37 6.40 10.88
C ARG A 98 -1.67 6.28 10.09
N LEU A 99 -2.67 7.09 10.42
CA LEU A 99 -4.01 6.99 9.81
C LEU A 99 -4.03 7.41 8.34
N CYS A 100 -3.12 8.29 7.94
CA CYS A 100 -3.00 8.76 6.56
C CYS A 100 -1.91 8.04 5.76
N GLU A 101 -1.36 6.95 6.30
CA GLU A 101 -0.55 6.03 5.51
C GLU A 101 -1.40 5.51 4.35
N LEU A 102 -0.83 5.50 3.14
CA LEU A 102 -1.51 4.84 2.03
C LEU A 102 -1.55 3.36 2.37
N PRO A 103 -2.68 2.67 2.09
CA PRO A 103 -2.65 1.22 2.14
C PRO A 103 -1.48 0.74 1.26
N PRO A 104 -0.79 -0.34 1.65
CA PRO A 104 0.20 -0.92 0.76
C PRO A 104 -0.45 -1.10 -0.60
N PRO A 105 0.28 -0.85 -1.71
CA PRO A 105 -0.26 -1.15 -3.02
C PRO A 105 -0.85 -2.56 -2.94
N PRO A 106 -2.06 -2.80 -3.47
CA PRO A 106 -2.61 -4.14 -3.49
C PRO A 106 -1.50 -5.06 -4.01
N PRO A 107 -1.28 -6.23 -3.36
CA PRO A 107 -0.21 -7.14 -3.77
C PRO A 107 -0.25 -7.21 -5.27
N ASN A 108 0.91 -6.94 -5.89
CA ASN A 108 1.10 -6.84 -7.32
C ASN A 108 0.62 -8.15 -7.95
N HIS A 109 -0.69 -8.26 -8.18
CA HIS A 109 -1.24 -9.12 -9.20
C HIS A 109 -0.77 -8.43 -10.45
N GLN A 110 0.46 -8.78 -10.85
CA GLN A 110 0.88 -8.67 -12.22
C GLN A 110 -0.33 -9.09 -13.05
N VAL A 111 -0.99 -8.11 -13.66
CA VAL A 111 -1.81 -8.33 -14.84
C VAL A 111 -0.80 -8.59 -15.95
N ILE A 112 -0.10 -9.72 -15.85
CA ILE A 112 0.16 -10.48 -17.06
C ILE A 112 -1.19 -11.19 -17.21
N GLY A 113 -1.97 -10.81 -18.22
CA GLY A 113 -3.27 -11.43 -18.54
C GLY A 113 -3.14 -12.89 -19.00
N THR A 114 -2.21 -13.63 -18.41
CA THR A 114 -1.85 -15.01 -18.73
C THR A 114 -1.72 -15.77 -17.42
N CYS A 115 -2.25 -16.98 -17.41
CA CYS A 115 -2.06 -17.93 -16.34
C CYS A 115 -0.59 -18.40 -16.28
N THR A 116 -0.17 -18.93 -15.14
CA THR A 116 1.11 -19.64 -14.98
C THR A 116 0.93 -21.15 -15.08
N MET A 117 2.01 -21.88 -15.37
CA MET A 117 2.00 -23.36 -15.34
C MET A 117 1.58 -23.89 -13.97
N GLN A 118 2.02 -23.24 -12.88
CA GLN A 118 1.62 -23.59 -11.52
C GLN A 118 0.11 -23.42 -11.31
N GLN A 119 -0.50 -22.35 -11.82
CA GLN A 119 -1.95 -22.16 -11.76
C GLN A 119 -2.69 -23.27 -12.53
N LYS A 120 -2.20 -23.63 -13.74
CA LYS A 120 -2.74 -24.75 -14.52
C LYS A 120 -2.70 -26.05 -13.71
N GLU A 121 -1.54 -26.44 -13.22
CA GLU A 121 -1.34 -27.68 -12.47
C GLU A 121 -2.22 -27.72 -11.21
N THR A 122 -2.25 -26.61 -10.46
CA THR A 122 -3.05 -26.50 -9.22
C THR A 122 -4.55 -26.64 -9.51
N VAL A 123 -5.05 -26.03 -10.60
CA VAL A 123 -6.45 -26.16 -11.02
C VAL A 123 -6.74 -27.60 -11.47
N LEU A 124 -5.89 -28.19 -12.32
CA LEU A 124 -6.10 -29.55 -12.82
C LEU A 124 -6.11 -30.58 -11.70
N ASP A 125 -5.23 -30.44 -10.71
CA ASP A 125 -5.12 -31.36 -9.58
C ASP A 125 -6.33 -31.21 -8.62
N ASN A 126 -6.56 -30.00 -8.12
CA ASN A 126 -7.60 -29.77 -7.11
C ASN A 126 -9.02 -29.89 -7.67
N CYS A 127 -9.23 -29.56 -8.95
CA CYS A 127 -10.55 -29.61 -9.59
C CYS A 127 -10.79 -30.89 -10.39
N LYS A 128 -9.87 -31.87 -10.38
CA LYS A 128 -9.92 -33.11 -11.17
C LYS A 128 -11.27 -33.83 -11.17
N LYS A 129 -11.97 -33.84 -10.04
CA LYS A 129 -13.29 -34.49 -9.89
C LYS A 129 -14.41 -33.76 -10.65
N PHE A 130 -14.27 -32.46 -10.89
CA PHE A 130 -15.28 -31.61 -11.51
C PHE A 130 -15.05 -31.42 -13.02
N ILE A 131 -13.82 -31.57 -13.48
CA ILE A 131 -13.42 -31.25 -14.87
C ILE A 131 -13.24 -32.47 -15.76
N LYS A 132 -13.26 -33.71 -15.24
CA LYS A 132 -13.14 -34.91 -16.07
C LYS A 132 -14.32 -35.07 -17.03
N HIS A 133 -14.05 -35.70 -18.18
CA HIS A 133 -15.09 -36.14 -19.13
C HIS A 133 -16.11 -37.07 -18.45
N GLY A 134 -17.35 -37.00 -18.92
CA GLY A 134 -18.44 -37.90 -18.50
C GLY A 134 -19.54 -37.23 -17.67
N ASN A 135 -20.69 -37.89 -17.66
CA ASN A 135 -21.90 -37.47 -16.95
C ASN A 135 -22.00 -38.18 -15.60
N GLN A 136 -21.11 -37.83 -14.68
CA GLN A 136 -21.21 -38.32 -13.30
C GLN A 136 -22.55 -37.88 -12.72
N ARG A 137 -23.32 -38.84 -12.19
CA ARG A 137 -24.59 -38.60 -11.50
C ARG A 137 -24.47 -39.13 -10.07
N PRO A 138 -24.73 -38.28 -9.05
CA PRO A 138 -25.02 -36.85 -9.14
C PRO A 138 -23.83 -36.03 -9.67
N LYS A 139 -24.11 -34.89 -10.32
CA LYS A 139 -23.06 -34.02 -10.88
C LYS A 139 -22.28 -33.40 -9.72
N PRO A 140 -20.97 -33.65 -9.58
CA PRO A 140 -20.20 -33.06 -8.50
C PRO A 140 -20.10 -31.55 -8.73
N ILE A 141 -20.38 -30.76 -7.69
CA ILE A 141 -20.27 -29.29 -7.69
C ILE A 141 -19.16 -28.91 -6.72
N PRO A 142 -18.20 -28.08 -7.12
CA PRO A 142 -17.17 -27.62 -6.20
C PRO A 142 -17.79 -26.72 -5.12
N ILE A 143 -17.27 -26.82 -3.90
CA ILE A 143 -17.77 -26.06 -2.75
C ILE A 143 -16.87 -24.85 -2.54
N MET A 144 -17.48 -23.68 -2.33
CA MET A 144 -16.77 -22.44 -2.02
C MET A 144 -15.82 -22.61 -0.83
N GLY A 145 -14.60 -22.06 -0.93
CA GLY A 145 -13.58 -22.17 0.12
C GLY A 145 -12.85 -23.52 0.18
N GLN A 146 -13.25 -24.53 -0.60
CA GLN A 146 -12.51 -25.79 -0.74
C GLN A 146 -11.33 -25.66 -1.73
N PRO A 147 -10.38 -26.63 -1.76
CA PRO A 147 -9.17 -26.53 -2.56
C PRO A 147 -9.39 -26.18 -4.04
N CYS A 148 -10.42 -26.75 -4.68
CA CYS A 148 -10.75 -26.41 -6.07
C CYS A 148 -11.14 -24.93 -6.22
N CYS A 149 -12.09 -24.40 -5.45
CA CYS A 149 -12.50 -23.00 -5.57
C CYS A 149 -11.42 -22.03 -5.09
N ASN A 150 -10.57 -22.42 -4.15
CA ASN A 150 -9.40 -21.63 -3.75
C ASN A 150 -8.33 -21.58 -4.84
N ALA A 151 -8.21 -22.63 -5.67
CA ALA A 151 -7.34 -22.62 -6.84
C ALA A 151 -7.91 -21.72 -7.94
N VAL A 152 -9.21 -21.84 -8.22
CA VAL A 152 -9.93 -21.03 -9.23
C VAL A 152 -9.88 -19.54 -8.86
N SER A 153 -10.08 -19.17 -7.59
CA SER A 153 -10.06 -17.77 -7.15
C SER A 153 -8.70 -17.09 -7.27
N LYS A 154 -7.62 -17.86 -7.42
CA LYS A 154 -6.24 -17.38 -7.65
C LYS A 154 -5.91 -17.24 -9.14
N VAL A 155 -6.79 -17.65 -10.05
CA VAL A 155 -6.62 -17.43 -11.49
C VAL A 155 -6.84 -15.94 -11.80
N PRO A 156 -6.06 -15.35 -12.74
CA PRO A 156 -6.21 -13.93 -13.07
C PRO A 156 -7.64 -13.59 -13.52
N LYS A 157 -8.05 -12.35 -13.27
CA LYS A 157 -9.36 -11.84 -13.71
C LYS A 157 -9.22 -11.03 -14.99
N LYS A 158 -10.22 -11.16 -15.87
CA LYS A 158 -10.43 -10.27 -17.01
C LYS A 158 -11.68 -9.43 -16.74
N GLY A 159 -11.46 -8.17 -16.36
CA GLY A 159 -12.52 -7.33 -15.80
C GLY A 159 -12.96 -7.87 -14.43
N THR A 160 -14.25 -8.12 -14.26
CA THR A 160 -14.81 -8.63 -12.98
C THR A 160 -14.83 -10.15 -12.87
N LYS A 161 -14.55 -10.88 -13.97
CA LYS A 161 -14.67 -12.34 -14.05
C LYS A 161 -13.30 -13.01 -14.02
N ILE A 162 -13.22 -14.20 -13.41
CA ILE A 162 -12.03 -15.06 -13.47
C ILE A 162 -11.85 -15.55 -14.91
N ASP A 163 -10.65 -15.39 -15.45
CA ASP A 163 -10.32 -15.75 -16.82
C ASP A 163 -9.75 -17.17 -16.90
N MET A 164 -10.63 -18.16 -16.90
CA MET A 164 -10.22 -19.56 -17.08
C MET A 164 -9.73 -19.87 -18.50
N GLN A 165 -9.92 -18.96 -19.47
CA GLN A 165 -9.41 -19.18 -20.83
C GLN A 165 -7.88 -19.27 -20.82
N CYS A 166 -7.20 -18.53 -19.93
CA CYS A 166 -5.76 -18.63 -19.82
C CYS A 166 -5.28 -20.00 -19.29
N ILE A 167 -6.08 -20.71 -18.49
CA ILE A 167 -5.75 -22.09 -18.08
C ILE A 167 -5.87 -23.02 -19.28
N VAL A 168 -6.96 -22.89 -20.04
CA VAL A 168 -7.22 -23.72 -21.23
C VAL A 168 -6.10 -23.56 -22.28
N ASN A 169 -5.59 -22.33 -22.44
CA ASN A 169 -4.51 -22.04 -23.37
C ASN A 169 -3.16 -22.68 -22.96
N LEU A 170 -2.98 -23.06 -21.68
CA LEU A 170 -1.78 -23.76 -21.19
C LEU A 170 -1.91 -25.29 -21.21
N LEU A 171 -3.09 -25.83 -21.54
CA LEU A 171 -3.28 -27.28 -21.58
C LEU A 171 -2.57 -27.89 -22.79
N THR A 172 -1.85 -28.99 -22.55
CA THR A 172 -1.37 -29.86 -23.61
C THR A 172 -2.54 -30.61 -24.27
N ASP A 173 -2.33 -31.15 -25.47
CA ASP A 173 -3.37 -31.93 -26.15
C ASP A 173 -3.73 -33.20 -25.37
N ASP A 174 -2.77 -33.80 -24.67
CA ASP A 174 -3.02 -34.90 -23.74
C ASP A 174 -3.90 -34.46 -22.56
N GLU A 175 -3.65 -33.29 -21.97
CA GLU A 175 -4.48 -32.77 -20.88
C GLU A 175 -5.91 -32.47 -21.36
N LYS A 176 -6.09 -31.95 -22.58
CA LYS A 176 -7.42 -31.75 -23.19
C LYS A 176 -8.16 -33.06 -23.47
N LYS A 177 -7.42 -34.13 -23.78
CA LYS A 177 -8.01 -35.47 -23.97
C LYS A 177 -8.59 -36.03 -22.66
N HIS A 178 -8.01 -35.69 -21.51
CA HIS A 178 -8.44 -36.22 -20.20
C HIS A 178 -9.41 -35.30 -19.46
N ASN A 179 -9.49 -34.01 -19.82
CA ASN A 179 -10.30 -33.02 -19.14
C ASN A 179 -11.29 -32.34 -20.10
N ASP A 180 -12.51 -32.12 -19.63
CA ASP A 180 -13.56 -31.40 -20.33
C ASP A 180 -13.32 -29.89 -20.23
N VAL A 181 -12.86 -29.31 -21.34
CA VAL A 181 -12.57 -27.88 -21.47
C VAL A 181 -13.78 -27.02 -21.10
N SER A 182 -15.00 -27.45 -21.44
CA SER A 182 -16.21 -26.70 -21.11
C SER A 182 -16.45 -26.66 -19.61
N LYS A 183 -16.14 -27.75 -18.89
CA LYS A 183 -16.23 -27.78 -17.44
C LYS A 183 -15.15 -26.91 -16.78
N ILE A 184 -13.94 -26.89 -17.32
CA ILE A 184 -12.86 -25.99 -16.86
C ILE A 184 -13.29 -24.52 -16.98
N LEU A 185 -13.79 -24.12 -18.15
CA LEU A 185 -14.26 -22.76 -18.39
C LEU A 185 -15.43 -22.35 -17.49
N ASN A 186 -16.24 -23.33 -17.06
CA ASN A 186 -17.43 -23.08 -16.26
C ASN A 186 -17.17 -23.12 -14.73
N LEU A 187 -15.95 -23.45 -14.28
CA LEU A 187 -15.60 -23.48 -12.85
C LEU A 187 -15.97 -22.19 -12.09
N PRO A 188 -15.73 -20.96 -12.61
CA PRO A 188 -16.06 -19.71 -11.94
C PRO A 188 -17.55 -19.39 -11.81
N ASN A 189 -18.44 -20.26 -12.31
CA ASN A 189 -19.89 -20.13 -12.08
C ASN A 189 -20.36 -21.02 -10.92
N HIS A 190 -19.51 -21.96 -10.47
CA HIS A 190 -19.77 -22.84 -9.32
C HIS A 190 -18.87 -22.51 -8.13
N CYS A 191 -17.74 -21.86 -8.43
CA CYS A 191 -16.91 -21.04 -7.56
C CYS A 191 -17.19 -19.55 -7.84
#